data_AF-A0A4Z0L2B5-F1
#
_entry.id   AF-A0A4Z0L2B5-F1
#
_cell.length_a   1.000
_cell.length_b   1.000
_cell.length_c   1.000
_cell.angle_alpha   90.00
_cell.angle_beta   90.00
_cell.angle_gamma   90.00
#
_symmetry.space_group_name_H-M   'P 1'
#
loop_
_entity.id
_entity.type
_entity.pdbx_description
1 polymer ?
#
loop_
_entity_poly.entity_id
_entity_poly.type
_entity_poly.pdbx_seq_one_letter_code
_entity_poly.pdbx_strand_id
1 'polypeptide(L)' 'KDTRPGTGDSPGQFRDVPFGEGCVDFVGIFKTLHELNYRGSFLIEMWTEKASEPVLEIIQARRWIESRMQEGGFTC' A
#
# COMPACT_ATOMS: atom_id res chain seq x y z
N LYS A 1 -3.91 1.19 -1.48
CA LYS A 1 -4.51 1.12 -0.12
C LYS A 1 -4.19 -0.21 0.53
N ASP A 2 -4.15 -0.25 1.85
CA ASP A 2 -4.10 -1.48 2.64
C ASP A 2 -5.50 -1.82 3.19
N THR A 3 -5.71 -3.01 3.75
CA THR A 3 -7.02 -3.50 4.20
C THR A 3 -6.87 -4.53 5.31
N ARG A 4 -7.82 -4.58 6.24
CA ARG A 4 -7.97 -5.65 7.24
C ARG A 4 -9.21 -6.48 6.93
N PRO A 5 -9.12 -7.83 6.92
CA PRO A 5 -10.28 -8.67 6.68
C PRO A 5 -11.26 -8.58 7.85
N GLY A 6 -12.54 -8.79 7.57
CA GLY A 6 -13.52 -9.00 8.63
C GLY A 6 -13.24 -10.30 9.37
N THR A 7 -13.39 -10.28 10.68
CA THR A 7 -13.38 -11.46 11.55
C THR A 7 -14.76 -11.64 12.18
N GLY A 8 -14.97 -12.73 12.94
CA GLY A 8 -16.22 -12.89 13.70
C GLY A 8 -16.53 -11.71 14.63
N ASP A 9 -15.50 -10.98 15.07
CA ASP A 9 -15.57 -9.89 16.03
C ASP A 9 -15.43 -8.49 15.41
N SER A 10 -15.16 -8.37 14.10
CA SER A 10 -14.92 -7.08 13.43
C SER A 10 -15.40 -7.09 11.99
N PRO A 11 -16.08 -6.02 11.51
CA PRO A 11 -16.55 -5.93 10.13
C PRO A 11 -15.42 -5.82 9.09
N GLY A 12 -14.16 -5.75 9.53
CA GLY A 12 -13.02 -5.48 8.67
C GLY A 12 -12.85 -3.99 8.39
N GLN A 13 -11.77 -3.63 7.72
CA GLN A 13 -11.44 -2.24 7.44
C GLN A 13 -10.83 -2.11 6.04
N PHE A 14 -11.56 -1.47 5.13
CA PHE A 14 -11.18 -1.34 3.72
C PHE A 14 -10.69 0.08 3.35
N ARG A 15 -10.73 1.00 4.30
CA ARG A 15 -10.31 2.41 4.17
C ARG A 15 -9.58 2.84 5.44
N ASP A 16 -8.66 3.80 5.31
CA ASP A 16 -7.93 4.40 6.44
C ASP A 16 -7.11 3.38 7.25
N VAL A 17 -6.62 2.32 6.59
CA VAL A 17 -5.63 1.39 7.15
C VAL A 17 -4.24 1.90 6.78
N PRO A 18 -3.38 2.23 7.76
CA PRO A 18 -2.00 2.59 7.49
C PRO A 18 -1.27 1.49 6.71
N PHE A 19 -0.42 1.90 5.77
CA PHE A 19 0.33 0.94 4.96
C PHE A 19 1.24 0.06 5.83
N GLY A 20 1.09 -1.25 5.71
CA GLY A 20 1.85 -2.24 6.48
C GLY A 20 1.15 -2.72 7.74
N GLU A 21 0.00 -2.16 8.10
CA GLU A 21 -0.81 -2.64 9.22
C GLU A 21 -2.06 -3.44 8.79
N GLY A 22 -2.27 -3.61 7.49
CA GLY A 22 -3.30 -4.50 6.95
C GLY A 22 -2.74 -5.86 6.56
N CYS A 23 -3.44 -6.52 5.64
CA CYS A 23 -3.15 -7.88 5.19
C CYS A 23 -2.74 -7.95 3.71
N VAL A 24 -2.50 -6.82 3.05
CA VAL A 24 -2.12 -6.82 1.63
C VAL A 24 -0.66 -7.23 1.49
N ASP A 25 -0.40 -8.31 0.73
CA ASP A 25 0.96 -8.72 0.37
C ASP A 25 1.50 -7.88 -0.79
N PHE A 26 1.99 -6.69 -0.48
CA PHE A 26 2.54 -5.76 -1.47
C PHE A 26 3.74 -6.36 -2.22
N VAL A 27 4.67 -7.00 -1.53
CA VAL A 27 5.89 -7.56 -2.15
C VAL A 27 5.53 -8.68 -3.12
N GLY A 28 4.63 -9.60 -2.72
CA GLY A 28 4.14 -10.66 -3.59
C GLY A 28 3.46 -10.12 -4.85
N ILE A 29 2.59 -9.11 -4.70
CA ILE A 29 1.92 -8.46 -5.84
C ILE A 29 2.94 -7.82 -6.78
N PHE A 30 3.89 -7.05 -6.25
CA PHE A 30 4.93 -6.43 -7.07
C PHE A 30 5.80 -7.47 -7.77
N LYS A 31 6.19 -8.54 -7.08
CA LYS A 31 6.94 -9.65 -7.69
C LYS A 31 6.18 -10.28 -8.86
N THR A 32 4.90 -10.60 -8.67
CA THR A 32 4.06 -11.16 -9.75
C THR A 32 3.91 -10.19 -10.93
N LEU A 33 3.68 -8.90 -10.67
CA LEU A 33 3.56 -7.90 -11.73
C LEU A 33 4.88 -7.70 -12.49
N HIS A 34 6.01 -7.75 -11.78
CA HIS A 34 7.34 -7.70 -12.38
C HIS A 34 7.60 -8.89 -13.30
N GLU A 35 7.28 -10.12 -12.84
CA GLU A 35 7.40 -11.36 -13.63
C GLU A 35 6.50 -11.34 -14.88
N LEU A 36 5.32 -10.71 -14.79
CA LEU A 36 4.43 -10.48 -15.93
C LEU A 36 4.88 -9.34 -16.86
N ASN A 37 6.02 -8.72 -16.59
CA ASN A 37 6.56 -7.56 -17.32
C ASN A 37 5.55 -6.40 -17.41
N TYR A 38 4.81 -6.15 -16.33
CA TYR A 38 3.94 -4.98 -16.23
C TYR A 38 4.78 -3.69 -16.23
N ARG A 39 4.44 -2.74 -17.10
CA ARG A 39 5.13 -1.44 -17.24
C ARG A 39 4.21 -0.22 -17.12
N GLY A 40 2.99 -0.44 -16.61
CA GLY A 40 2.05 0.65 -16.37
C GLY A 40 2.39 1.44 -15.11
N SER A 41 1.60 2.48 -14.85
CA SER A 41 1.72 3.32 -13.66
C SER A 41 1.01 2.70 -12.45
N PHE A 42 1.55 2.99 -11.26
CA PHE A 42 0.94 2.65 -9.99
C PHE A 42 0.27 3.88 -9.37
N LEU A 43 -0.88 3.67 -8.73
CA LEU A 43 -1.62 4.70 -8.01
C LEU A 43 -1.67 4.37 -6.52
N ILE A 44 -1.23 5.30 -5.68
CA ILE A 44 -1.41 5.22 -4.23
C ILE A 44 -2.77 5.84 -3.88
N GLU A 45 -3.78 4.99 -3.68
CA GLU A 45 -5.07 5.41 -3.11
C GLU A 45 -4.95 5.55 -1.59
N MET A 46 -5.09 6.79 -1.08
CA MET A 46 -5.03 7.16 0.34
C MET A 46 -5.92 8.38 0.65
N TRP A 47 -6.29 8.57 1.91
CA TRP A 47 -7.09 9.72 2.37
C TRP A 47 -6.42 10.39 3.57
N THR A 48 -6.02 11.65 3.41
CA THR A 48 -5.29 12.40 4.44
C THR A 48 -6.05 13.63 4.95
N GLU A 49 -7.33 13.81 4.58
CA GLU A 49 -8.14 14.98 4.96
C GLU A 49 -8.22 15.23 6.48
N LYS A 50 -8.06 14.19 7.30
CA LYS A 50 -8.11 14.27 8.77
C LYS A 50 -6.73 14.26 9.43
N ALA A 51 -5.66 14.14 8.65
CA ALA A 51 -4.30 14.12 9.19
C ALA A 51 -3.90 15.54 9.61
N SER A 52 -3.19 15.66 10.74
CA SER A 52 -2.61 16.94 11.16
C SER A 52 -1.55 17.43 10.18
N GLU A 53 -0.81 16.49 9.57
CA GLU A 53 0.30 16.74 8.64
C GLU A 53 0.11 15.92 7.35
N PRO A 54 -0.86 16.26 6.48
CA PRO A 54 -1.25 15.44 5.34
C PRO A 54 -0.13 15.22 4.32
N VAL A 55 0.78 16.20 4.16
CA VAL A 55 1.93 16.08 3.26
C VAL A 55 2.94 15.07 3.80
N LEU A 56 3.17 15.05 5.11
CA LEU A 56 4.10 14.13 5.75
C LEU A 56 3.61 12.68 5.60
N GLU A 57 2.32 12.44 5.79
CA GLU A 57 1.68 11.14 5.58
C GLU A 57 1.86 10.64 4.13
N ILE A 58 1.70 11.52 3.14
CA ILE A 58 1.93 11.18 1.73
C ILE A 58 3.39 10.80 1.49
N ILE A 59 4.35 11.55 2.04
CA ILE A 59 5.78 11.25 1.91
C ILE A 59 6.12 9.89 2.52
N GLN A 60 5.58 9.59 3.72
CA GLN A 60 5.83 8.33 4.40
C GLN A 60 5.21 7.14 3.64
N ALA A 61 3.95 7.28 3.19
CA ALA A 61 3.28 6.26 2.38
C ALA A 61 4.03 5.98 1.08
N ARG A 62 4.49 7.04 0.39
CA ARG A 62 5.29 6.91 -0.83
C ARG A 62 6.58 6.12 -0.57
N ARG A 63 7.38 6.53 0.43
CA ARG A 63 8.64 5.86 0.77
C ARG A 63 8.42 4.39 1.13
N TRP A 64 7.36 4.11 1.87
CA TRP A 64 7.02 2.74 2.27
C TRP A 64 6.67 1.88 1.05
N ILE A 65 5.85 2.39 0.13
CA ILE A 65 5.49 1.68 -1.12
C ILE A 65 6.72 1.48 -2.00
N GLU A 66 7.56 2.50 -2.19
CA GLU A 66 8.80 2.39 -2.98
C GLU A 66 9.73 1.29 -2.43
N SER A 67 9.87 1.17 -1.10
CA SER A 67 10.62 0.08 -0.47
C SER A 67 10.06 -1.30 -0.82
N ARG A 68 8.73 -1.47 -0.77
CA ARG A 68 8.08 -2.75 -1.12
C ARG A 68 8.17 -3.06 -2.60
N MET A 69 8.12 -2.05 -3.46
CA MET A 69 8.32 -2.18 -4.91
C MET A 69 9.74 -2.65 -5.25
N GLN A 70 10.74 -2.08 -4.59
CA GLN A 70 12.14 -2.50 -4.73
C GLN A 70 12.35 -3.95 -4.28
N GLU A 71 11.77 -4.36 -3.15
CA GLU A 71 11.78 -5.76 -2.69
C GLU A 71 11.08 -6.71 -3.68
N GLY A 72 10.05 -6.22 -4.39
CA GLY A 72 9.33 -6.94 -5.45
C GLY A 72 10.00 -6.90 -6.83
N GLY A 73 11.17 -6.29 -6.99
CA GLY A 73 11.95 -6.27 -8.23
C GLY A 73 11.71 -5.07 -9.16
N PHE A 74 10.89 -4.09 -8.77
CA PHE A 74 10.75 -2.85 -9.53
C PHE A 74 11.86 -1.85 -9.16
N THR A 75 12.35 -1.09 -10.14
CA THR A 75 13.23 0.06 -9.88
C THR A 75 12.38 1.29 -9.54
N CYS A 76 12.65 1.92 -8.41
CA CYS A 76 11.96 3.11 -7.92
C CYS A 76 12.96 4.19 -7.52
#